data_AF-A0A1B0EYA2-F1
#
_entry.id   AF-A0A1B0EYA2-F1
#
_cell.length_a   1.000
_cell.length_b   1.000
_cell.length_c   1.000
_cell.angle_alpha   90.00
_cell.angle_beta   90.00
_cell.angle_gamma   90.00
#
_symmetry.space_group_name_H-M   'P 1'
#
loop_
_entity.id
_entity.type
_entity.pdbx_description
1 polymer ?
#
loop_
_entity_poly.entity_id
_entity_poly.type
_entity_poly.pdbx_seq_one_letter_code
_entity_poly.pdbx_strand_id
1 'polypeptide(L)'
;MPKKKTGQRKKAEKQKLRQKEIRNKAVDIAEYPCNGVMECEKCQKKQKSRAFCYFCQSVQRLPVCAQCGKVKCMLKTGDCVVRHPGVFTTGLGMVGAICDFCEAWICHGRKCLQSHACSCPLQDAVCKECERGVWDHGGRIFKCSYCNGFLCEDDQFEHQASCQVLESENYKCQSCNRLGQYSCLRCKTCYCDEHVKRKGFKYEKNKPIPCPKCNYETSQTKDLSMSVRSHKFGRQNLPDDYDDYYSYGEGAASSGYSGYSMNNPDQESDDYTESDDEDYEDDDEDETSGSDEDEVDEEKNTETKK
;
A
#
# COMPACT_ATOMS: atom_id res chain seq x y z
N MET A 1 -12.49 27.43 -35.20
CA MET A 1 -11.12 26.94 -34.90
C MET A 1 -10.97 26.76 -33.40
N PRO A 2 -10.50 25.60 -32.90
CA PRO A 2 -10.15 25.46 -31.48
C PRO A 2 -9.10 26.52 -31.12
N LYS A 3 -9.35 27.31 -30.07
CA LYS A 3 -8.41 28.37 -29.64
C LYS A 3 -7.03 27.74 -29.37
N LYS A 4 -5.96 28.34 -29.92
CA LYS A 4 -4.59 27.89 -29.68
C LYS A 4 -4.36 27.82 -28.17
N LYS A 5 -3.93 26.65 -27.67
CA LYS A 5 -3.64 26.46 -26.24
C LYS A 5 -2.51 27.41 -25.83
N THR A 6 -2.68 28.09 -24.70
CA THR A 6 -1.65 28.93 -24.08
C THR A 6 -0.40 28.12 -23.75
N GLY A 7 0.76 28.76 -23.66
CA GLY A 7 2.02 28.11 -23.29
C GLY A 7 1.95 27.37 -21.95
N GLN A 8 1.27 27.98 -20.97
CA GLN A 8 0.99 27.37 -19.66
C GLN A 8 0.16 26.08 -19.79
N ARG A 9 -0.91 26.09 -20.60
CA ARG A 9 -1.77 24.91 -20.80
C ARG A 9 -1.01 23.77 -21.50
N LYS A 10 -0.11 24.10 -22.45
CA LYS A 10 0.79 23.11 -23.07
C LYS A 10 1.78 22.51 -22.07
N LYS A 11 2.34 23.32 -21.17
CA LYS A 11 3.25 22.85 -20.11
C LYS A 11 2.54 21.93 -19.12
N ALA A 12 1.34 22.31 -18.67
CA ALA A 12 0.52 21.50 -17.77
C ALA A 12 0.12 20.14 -18.39
N GLU A 13 -0.28 20.11 -19.67
CA GLU A 13 -0.60 18.85 -20.37
C GLU A 13 0.63 17.95 -20.53
N LYS A 14 1.79 18.53 -20.86
CA LYS A 14 3.05 17.79 -20.95
C LYS A 14 3.47 17.23 -19.59
N GLN A 15 3.30 17.99 -18.51
CA GLN A 15 3.58 17.54 -17.15
C GLN A 15 2.62 16.41 -16.74
N LYS A 16 1.32 16.51 -17.06
CA LYS A 16 0.33 15.45 -16.80
C LYS A 16 0.66 14.16 -17.55
N LEU A 17 1.11 14.26 -18.81
CA LEU A 17 1.59 13.11 -19.58
C LEU A 17 2.82 12.47 -18.93
N ARG A 18 3.83 13.28 -18.56
CA ARG A 18 5.02 12.79 -17.85
C ARG A 18 4.67 12.13 -16.51
N GLN A 19 3.73 12.69 -15.74
CA GLN A 19 3.26 12.06 -14.50
C GLN A 19 2.56 10.72 -14.74
N LYS A 20 1.81 10.58 -15.84
CA LYS A 20 1.22 9.30 -16.24
C LYS A 20 2.31 8.29 -16.62
N GLU A 21 3.34 8.71 -17.35
CA GLU A 21 4.47 7.84 -17.70
C GLU A 21 5.25 7.39 -16.46
N ILE A 22 5.46 8.27 -15.49
CA ILE A 22 6.10 7.93 -14.21
C ILE A 22 5.25 6.91 -13.44
N ARG A 23 3.92 7.10 -13.41
CA ARG A 23 2.99 6.15 -12.77
C ARG A 23 2.91 4.80 -13.48
N ASN A 24 3.09 4.77 -14.80
CA ASN A 24 3.03 3.54 -15.59
C ASN A 24 4.32 2.71 -15.54
N LYS A 25 5.38 3.18 -14.87
CA LYS A 25 6.55 2.34 -14.59
C LYS A 25 6.15 1.29 -13.56
N ALA A 26 5.79 0.11 -14.06
CA ALA A 26 5.46 -1.05 -13.24
C ALA A 26 6.73 -1.60 -12.59
N VAL A 27 7.02 -1.12 -11.38
CA VAL A 27 7.94 -1.77 -10.45
C VAL A 27 7.06 -2.44 -9.40
N ASP A 28 7.41 -3.66 -9.00
CA ASP A 28 6.65 -4.37 -7.97
C ASP A 28 6.78 -3.65 -6.62
N ILE A 29 5.69 -3.58 -5.85
CA ILE A 29 5.67 -2.92 -4.53
C ILE A 29 6.74 -3.52 -3.62
N ALA A 30 7.01 -4.83 -3.75
CA ALA A 30 8.02 -5.53 -2.96
C ALA A 30 9.44 -4.97 -3.14
N GLU A 31 9.75 -4.39 -4.31
CA GLU A 31 11.08 -3.84 -4.62
C GLU A 31 11.27 -2.41 -4.07
N TYR A 32 10.18 -1.73 -3.71
CA TYR A 32 10.28 -0.36 -3.20
C TYR A 32 10.78 -0.33 -1.75
N PRO A 33 11.75 0.54 -1.42
CA PRO A 33 12.25 0.65 -0.05
C PRO A 33 11.17 0.99 0.99
N CYS A 34 10.11 1.70 0.59
CA CYS A 34 8.97 1.99 1.47
C CYS A 34 8.18 0.75 1.90
N ASN A 35 8.33 -0.40 1.22
CA ASN A 35 7.68 -1.66 1.58
C ASN A 35 8.66 -2.71 2.14
N GLY A 36 9.88 -2.29 2.48
CA GLY A 36 10.85 -3.13 3.18
C GLY A 36 10.32 -3.58 4.54
N VAL A 37 10.78 -4.75 4.99
CA VAL A 37 10.47 -5.27 6.32
C VAL A 37 11.34 -4.56 7.36
N MET A 38 10.76 -4.22 8.50
CA MET A 38 11.44 -3.66 9.66
C MET A 38 10.93 -4.31 10.94
N GLU A 39 11.70 -4.17 12.01
CA GLU A 39 11.31 -4.56 13.36
C GLU A 39 11.32 -3.33 14.26
N CYS A 40 10.28 -3.15 15.07
CA CYS A 40 10.20 -2.03 16.00
C CYS A 40 11.13 -2.25 17.19
N GLU A 41 11.99 -1.29 17.51
CA GLU A 41 12.91 -1.39 18.66
C GLU A 41 12.17 -1.44 20.02
N LYS A 42 10.99 -0.82 20.13
CA LYS A 42 10.24 -0.73 21.39
C LYS A 42 9.41 -1.98 21.67
N CYS A 43 8.69 -2.49 20.67
CA CYS A 43 7.76 -3.63 20.86
C CYS A 43 8.19 -4.91 20.14
N GLN A 44 9.31 -4.91 19.41
CA GLN A 44 9.90 -6.05 18.70
C GLN A 44 8.97 -6.72 17.67
N LYS A 45 7.85 -6.07 17.33
CA LYS A 45 6.94 -6.55 16.29
C LYS A 45 7.51 -6.22 14.91
N LYS A 46 7.41 -7.19 14.00
CA LYS A 46 7.75 -7.03 12.59
C LYS A 46 6.64 -6.26 11.88
N GLN A 47 7.02 -5.27 11.07
CA GLN A 47 6.11 -4.42 10.31
C GLN A 47 6.78 -3.95 9.01
N LYS A 48 6.06 -3.19 8.19
CA LYS A 48 6.65 -2.54 7.01
C LYS A 48 7.35 -1.24 7.40
N SER A 49 8.32 -0.80 6.58
CA SER A 49 9.11 0.42 6.80
C SER A 49 8.23 1.65 6.95
N ARG A 50 8.00 2.12 8.17
CA ARG A 50 7.11 3.26 8.50
C ARG A 50 7.80 4.23 9.45
N ALA A 51 7.31 5.46 9.47
CA ALA A 51 7.81 6.52 10.34
C ALA A 51 7.51 6.20 11.81
N PHE A 52 6.29 5.73 12.03
CA PHE A 52 5.77 5.31 13.33
C PHE A 52 5.49 3.81 13.33
N CYS A 53 5.64 3.19 14.49
CA CYS A 53 5.21 1.81 14.65
C CYS A 53 3.68 1.72 14.64
N TYR A 54 3.13 0.89 13.77
CA TYR A 54 1.69 0.67 13.72
C TYR A 54 1.11 0.14 15.03
N PHE A 55 1.87 -0.67 15.77
CA PHE A 55 1.38 -1.33 16.99
C PHE A 55 1.48 -0.49 18.27
N CYS A 56 2.52 0.33 18.40
CA CYS A 56 2.79 1.06 19.64
C CYS A 56 3.07 2.56 19.41
N GLN A 57 2.91 3.03 18.17
CA GLN A 57 3.06 4.43 17.75
C GLN A 57 4.45 5.04 18.01
N SER A 58 5.43 4.22 18.43
CA SER A 58 6.78 4.71 18.68
C SER A 58 7.45 5.16 17.39
N VAL A 59 8.13 6.29 17.45
CA VAL A 59 8.98 6.80 16.37
C VAL A 59 10.12 5.81 16.06
N GLN A 60 10.33 5.52 14.79
CA GLN A 60 11.42 4.66 14.36
C GLN A 60 12.78 5.39 14.42
N ARG A 61 13.70 4.90 15.26
CA ARG A 61 15.03 5.50 15.49
C ARG A 61 16.05 5.21 14.38
N LEU A 62 15.88 4.11 13.66
CA LEU A 62 16.69 3.76 12.49
C LEU A 62 15.88 3.96 11.20
N PRO A 63 15.77 5.19 10.68
CA PRO A 63 15.00 5.49 9.49
C PRO A 63 15.72 4.99 8.23
N VAL A 64 14.95 4.37 7.34
CA VAL A 64 15.38 3.99 5.99
C VAL A 64 14.61 4.85 5.00
N CYS A 65 15.32 5.52 4.09
CA CYS A 65 14.65 6.36 3.09
C CYS A 65 13.77 5.52 2.14
N ALA A 66 12.48 5.82 2.11
CA ALA A 66 11.44 5.20 1.28
C ALA A 66 11.73 5.26 -0.23
N GLN A 67 12.53 6.22 -0.69
CA GLN A 67 12.86 6.41 -2.10
C GLN A 67 14.18 5.77 -2.52
N CYS A 68 15.23 5.89 -1.71
CA CYS A 68 16.57 5.46 -2.07
C CYS A 68 17.14 4.31 -1.24
N GLY A 69 16.42 3.86 -0.21
CA GLY A 69 16.81 2.76 0.66
C GLY A 69 18.02 3.05 1.56
N LYS A 70 18.54 4.28 1.56
CA LYS A 70 19.71 4.64 2.38
C LYS A 70 19.32 4.87 3.83
N VAL A 71 20.20 4.43 4.74
CA VAL A 71 20.14 4.63 6.20
C VAL A 71 21.13 5.72 6.67
N LYS A 72 21.87 6.33 5.73
CA LYS A 72 22.78 7.46 5.97
C LYS A 72 22.81 8.41 4.77
N CYS A 73 22.69 9.73 4.94
CA CYS A 73 23.03 10.69 3.85
C CYS A 73 24.55 10.86 3.83
N MET A 74 25.14 10.59 2.66
CA MET A 74 26.56 10.84 2.39
C MET A 74 26.66 12.17 1.64
N LEU A 75 27.55 13.07 2.07
CA LEU A 75 27.75 14.37 1.44
C LEU A 75 28.24 14.30 -0.02
N LYS A 76 28.81 13.16 -0.47
CA LYS A 76 29.45 12.98 -1.79
C LYS A 76 28.63 13.48 -2.99
N THR A 77 27.31 13.57 -2.87
CA THR A 77 26.40 14.00 -3.94
C THR A 77 25.90 15.45 -3.84
N GLY A 78 26.17 16.19 -2.76
CA GLY A 78 25.85 17.63 -2.62
C GLY A 78 24.37 18.04 -2.72
N ASP A 79 23.45 17.07 -2.89
CA ASP A 79 22.04 17.31 -3.17
C ASP A 79 21.12 17.21 -1.92
N CYS A 80 21.70 17.21 -0.72
CA CYS A 80 20.95 17.20 0.55
C CYS A 80 20.50 18.67 0.85
N VAL A 81 19.21 18.88 1.14
CA VAL A 81 18.58 20.18 1.45
C VAL A 81 19.15 20.75 2.74
N VAL A 82 19.32 19.89 3.74
CA VAL A 82 20.07 20.19 4.97
C VAL A 82 21.53 19.85 4.71
N ARG A 83 22.41 20.84 4.85
CA ARG A 83 23.85 20.67 4.65
C ARG A 83 24.48 20.05 5.89
N HIS A 84 25.29 19.01 5.70
CA HIS A 84 26.12 18.39 6.75
C HIS A 84 27.56 18.24 6.24
N PRO A 85 28.43 19.23 6.52
CA PRO A 85 29.81 19.20 6.06
C PRO A 85 30.63 18.17 6.85
N GLY A 86 31.32 17.27 6.16
CA GLY A 86 32.35 16.40 6.76
C GLY A 86 31.84 15.25 7.64
N VAL A 87 30.52 15.09 7.84
CA VAL A 87 29.94 14.05 8.71
C VAL A 87 28.84 13.29 7.97
N PHE A 88 28.74 11.98 8.20
CA PHE A 88 27.59 11.20 7.74
C PHE A 88 26.41 11.46 8.66
N THR A 89 25.32 11.96 8.10
CA THR A 89 24.11 12.13 8.88
C THR A 89 23.31 10.84 8.90
N THR A 90 22.98 10.37 10.10
CA THR A 90 22.23 9.14 10.41
C THR A 90 21.05 9.46 11.32
N GLY A 91 20.19 8.47 11.59
CA GLY A 91 19.04 8.66 12.50
C GLY A 91 18.09 9.74 12.00
N LEU A 92 17.43 10.45 12.91
CA LEU A 92 16.48 11.50 12.54
C LEU A 92 17.12 12.68 11.79
N GLY A 93 18.42 12.93 11.93
CA GLY A 93 19.10 14.03 11.22
C GLY A 93 19.09 13.87 9.70
N MET A 94 18.95 12.64 9.17
CA MET A 94 18.91 12.40 7.72
C MET A 94 17.51 12.54 7.12
N VAL A 95 16.49 12.59 7.97
CA VAL A 95 15.09 12.68 7.58
C VAL A 95 14.80 14.09 7.08
N GLY A 96 14.04 14.18 5.98
CA GLY A 96 13.56 15.46 5.44
C GLY A 96 12.04 15.58 5.43
N ALA A 97 11.31 14.48 5.29
CA ALA A 97 9.85 14.48 5.28
C ALA A 97 9.28 13.08 5.59
N ILE A 98 7.99 13.03 5.93
CA ILE A 98 7.17 11.81 5.94
C ILE A 98 6.30 11.85 4.68
N CYS A 99 6.11 10.70 4.03
CA CYS A 99 5.20 10.59 2.90
C CYS A 99 3.75 10.38 3.37
N ASP A 100 2.80 11.20 2.91
CA ASP A 100 1.39 11.03 3.28
C ASP A 100 0.77 9.71 2.78
N PHE A 101 1.29 9.15 1.69
CA PHE A 101 0.75 7.93 1.09
C PHE A 101 1.24 6.65 1.76
N CYS A 102 2.57 6.55 1.97
CA CYS A 102 3.17 5.34 2.53
C CYS A 102 3.61 5.48 3.99
N GLU A 103 3.46 6.66 4.58
CA GLU A 103 3.81 6.96 5.98
C GLU A 103 5.24 6.54 6.34
N ALA A 104 6.16 6.61 5.37
CA ALA A 104 7.55 6.22 5.52
C ALA A 104 8.47 7.44 5.45
N TRP A 105 9.63 7.33 6.10
CA TRP A 105 10.64 8.38 6.10
C TRP A 105 11.23 8.62 4.71
N ILE A 106 11.36 9.88 4.32
CA ILE A 106 12.09 10.32 3.13
C ILE A 106 13.31 11.09 3.61
N CYS A 107 14.49 10.77 3.06
CA CYS A 107 15.70 11.53 3.40
C CYS A 107 15.64 12.95 2.84
N HIS A 108 16.40 13.86 3.44
CA HIS A 108 16.51 15.26 3.03
C HIS A 108 17.19 15.50 1.65
N GLY A 109 17.40 14.46 0.84
CA GLY A 109 17.92 14.62 -0.52
C GLY A 109 16.86 15.26 -1.42
N ARG A 110 17.19 16.35 -2.12
CA ARG A 110 16.24 17.05 -3.02
C ARG A 110 15.58 16.10 -4.00
N LYS A 111 16.37 15.24 -4.65
CA LYS A 111 15.82 14.22 -5.56
C LYS A 111 14.76 13.34 -4.88
N CYS A 112 14.99 12.91 -3.64
CA CYS A 112 14.06 12.04 -2.94
C CYS A 112 12.77 12.76 -2.56
N LEU A 113 12.89 13.98 -2.00
CA LEU A 113 11.75 14.81 -1.63
C LEU A 113 10.89 15.18 -2.84
N GLN A 114 11.51 15.56 -3.95
CA GLN A 114 10.78 15.97 -5.16
C GLN A 114 10.15 14.79 -5.92
N SER A 115 10.75 13.59 -5.87
CA SER A 115 10.26 12.46 -6.66
C SER A 115 9.30 11.55 -5.93
N HIS A 116 9.48 11.33 -4.62
CA HIS A 116 8.83 10.23 -3.92
C HIS A 116 7.30 10.31 -3.96
N ALA A 117 6.72 11.45 -3.59
CA ALA A 117 5.26 11.63 -3.60
C ALA A 117 4.64 11.40 -4.99
N CYS A 118 5.35 11.72 -6.07
CA CYS A 118 4.88 11.51 -7.44
C CYS A 118 4.96 10.05 -7.91
N SER A 119 5.81 9.24 -7.30
CA SER A 119 6.06 7.84 -7.69
C SER A 119 5.83 6.86 -6.54
N CYS A 120 5.08 7.27 -5.51
CA CYS A 120 4.83 6.42 -4.36
C CYS A 120 3.98 5.22 -4.80
N PRO A 121 4.43 3.98 -4.58
CA PRO A 121 3.67 2.79 -5.01
C PRO A 121 2.35 2.59 -4.25
N LEU A 122 2.17 3.29 -3.13
CA LEU A 122 1.01 3.22 -2.25
C LEU A 122 0.07 4.41 -2.37
N GLN A 123 0.23 5.26 -3.39
CA GLN A 123 -0.61 6.46 -3.59
C GLN A 123 -2.11 6.12 -3.72
N ASP A 124 -2.43 5.04 -4.44
CA ASP A 124 -3.81 4.57 -4.65
C ASP A 124 -4.11 3.27 -3.87
N ALA A 125 -3.35 3.02 -2.79
CA ALA A 125 -3.45 1.77 -2.04
C ALA A 125 -4.62 1.80 -1.05
N VAL A 126 -5.73 1.21 -1.47
CA VAL A 126 -6.90 0.93 -0.64
C VAL A 126 -7.23 -0.56 -0.79
N CYS A 127 -7.43 -1.26 0.32
CA CYS A 127 -7.79 -2.66 0.28
C CYS A 127 -9.12 -2.84 -0.48
N LYS A 128 -9.15 -3.76 -1.44
CA LYS A 128 -10.36 -4.02 -2.24
C LYS A 128 -11.50 -4.66 -1.43
N GLU A 129 -11.18 -5.39 -0.37
CA GLU A 129 -12.18 -6.15 0.42
C GLU A 129 -12.68 -5.35 1.62
N CYS A 130 -11.76 -4.82 2.45
CA CYS A 130 -12.16 -4.06 3.64
C CYS A 130 -12.20 -2.54 3.45
N GLU A 131 -11.91 -2.02 2.25
CA GLU A 131 -11.95 -0.59 1.89
C GLU A 131 -11.08 0.36 2.74
N ARG A 132 -10.21 -0.20 3.59
CA ARG A 132 -9.28 0.53 4.45
C ARG A 132 -7.96 0.85 3.75
N GLY A 133 -7.32 1.93 4.19
CA GLY A 133 -6.11 2.49 3.61
C GLY A 133 -4.82 1.92 4.19
N VAL A 134 -3.69 2.45 3.74
CA VAL A 134 -2.35 2.04 4.19
C VAL A 134 -2.16 2.22 5.70
N TRP A 135 -2.72 3.28 6.26
CA TRP A 135 -2.57 3.71 7.65
C TRP A 135 -3.23 2.71 8.60
N ASP A 136 -4.43 2.23 8.23
CA ASP A 136 -5.22 1.27 9.02
C ASP A 136 -4.59 -0.12 9.13
N HIS A 137 -3.59 -0.42 8.31
CA HIS A 137 -2.94 -1.74 8.25
C HIS A 137 -1.45 -1.71 8.60
N GLY A 138 -0.92 -0.54 8.98
CA GLY A 138 0.51 -0.37 9.23
C GLY A 138 1.36 -0.61 7.99
N GLY A 139 0.79 -0.33 6.82
CA GLY A 139 1.49 -0.48 5.57
C GLY A 139 1.54 -1.87 4.95
N ARG A 140 0.92 -2.87 5.58
CA ARG A 140 0.92 -4.27 5.14
C ARG A 140 -0.09 -4.47 4.01
N ILE A 141 0.20 -3.86 2.87
CA ILE A 141 -0.59 -3.91 1.65
C ILE A 141 0.19 -4.64 0.55
N PHE A 142 -0.51 -5.51 -0.17
CA PHE A 142 0.00 -6.37 -1.24
C PHE A 142 -0.83 -6.15 -2.51
N LYS A 143 -0.30 -6.57 -3.67
CA LYS A 143 -1.03 -6.61 -4.93
C LYS A 143 -1.40 -8.04 -5.27
N CYS A 144 -2.66 -8.27 -5.63
CA CYS A 144 -3.10 -9.55 -6.17
C CYS A 144 -2.45 -9.79 -7.55
N SER A 145 -1.79 -10.93 -7.73
CA SER A 145 -1.16 -11.33 -9.01
C SER A 145 -2.14 -11.50 -10.17
N TYR A 146 -3.44 -11.61 -9.89
CA TYR A 146 -4.47 -11.86 -10.90
C TYR A 146 -5.22 -10.59 -11.31
N CYS A 147 -5.63 -9.75 -10.35
CA CYS A 147 -6.42 -8.55 -10.63
C CYS A 147 -5.66 -7.23 -10.44
N ASN A 148 -4.42 -7.28 -9.95
CA ASN A 148 -3.61 -6.11 -9.53
C ASN A 148 -4.31 -5.17 -8.55
N GLY A 149 -5.32 -5.67 -7.83
CA GLY A 149 -5.97 -4.96 -6.73
C GLY A 149 -5.07 -4.94 -5.50
N PHE A 150 -5.17 -3.87 -4.71
CA PHE A 150 -4.50 -3.78 -3.41
C PHE A 150 -5.29 -4.56 -2.36
N LEU A 151 -4.58 -5.28 -1.51
CA LEU A 151 -5.14 -6.15 -0.47
C LEU A 151 -4.33 -5.99 0.80
N CYS A 152 -5.00 -5.97 1.96
CA CYS A 152 -4.30 -6.05 3.23
C CYS A 152 -3.77 -7.46 3.49
N GLU A 153 -2.89 -7.62 4.48
CA GLU A 153 -2.34 -8.92 4.85
C GLU A 153 -3.41 -9.96 5.22
N ASP A 154 -4.51 -9.51 5.84
CA ASP A 154 -5.59 -10.39 6.28
C ASP A 154 -6.43 -10.89 5.07
N ASP A 155 -6.73 -9.99 4.13
CA ASP A 155 -7.59 -10.28 2.97
C ASP A 155 -6.82 -10.92 1.79
N GLN A 156 -5.48 -10.87 1.79
CA GLN A 156 -4.70 -11.26 0.61
C GLN A 156 -4.93 -12.72 0.20
N PHE A 157 -5.03 -13.63 1.17
CA PHE A 157 -5.11 -15.07 0.91
C PHE A 157 -6.51 -15.47 0.46
N GLU A 158 -7.54 -14.98 1.14
CA GLU A 158 -8.94 -15.25 0.80
C GLU A 158 -9.29 -14.65 -0.57
N HIS A 159 -8.82 -13.45 -0.86
CA HIS A 159 -8.97 -12.85 -2.17
C HIS A 159 -8.19 -13.63 -3.24
N GLN A 160 -6.93 -13.99 -3.02
CA GLN A 160 -6.15 -14.74 -4.03
C GLN A 160 -6.79 -16.10 -4.36
N ALA A 161 -7.35 -16.79 -3.36
CA ALA A 161 -8.06 -18.05 -3.56
C ALA A 161 -9.31 -17.90 -4.44
N SER A 162 -10.05 -16.80 -4.30
CA SER A 162 -11.30 -16.55 -5.04
C SER A 162 -11.11 -15.69 -6.31
N CYS A 163 -9.98 -15.01 -6.47
CA CYS A 163 -9.79 -14.00 -7.51
C CYS A 163 -9.74 -14.58 -8.93
N GLN A 164 -9.33 -15.83 -9.11
CA GLN A 164 -9.37 -16.48 -10.43
C GLN A 164 -10.77 -16.95 -10.82
N VAL A 165 -11.67 -17.10 -9.85
CA VAL A 165 -13.03 -17.58 -10.07
C VAL A 165 -13.89 -16.43 -10.60
N LEU A 166 -14.67 -16.72 -11.64
CA LEU A 166 -15.71 -15.84 -12.16
C LEU A 166 -17.04 -16.31 -11.58
N GLU A 167 -17.70 -15.46 -10.80
CA GLU A 167 -19.00 -15.78 -10.18
C GLU A 167 -20.17 -15.69 -11.18
N SER A 168 -19.93 -15.23 -12.42
CA SER A 168 -20.98 -15.09 -13.42
C SER A 168 -21.40 -16.46 -13.96
N GLU A 169 -22.56 -16.96 -13.53
CA GLU A 169 -23.14 -18.24 -13.96
C GLU A 169 -23.33 -18.35 -15.48
N ASN A 170 -23.50 -17.22 -16.16
CA ASN A 170 -23.88 -17.19 -17.56
C ASN A 170 -22.69 -17.11 -18.54
N TYR A 171 -21.48 -16.71 -18.11
CA TYR A 171 -20.30 -16.47 -18.96
C TYR A 171 -20.59 -15.68 -20.27
N LYS A 172 -21.68 -14.91 -20.29
CA LYS A 172 -22.13 -14.13 -21.44
C LYS A 172 -21.28 -12.87 -21.55
N CYS A 173 -21.08 -12.42 -22.78
CA CYS A 173 -20.41 -11.16 -23.02
C CYS A 173 -21.24 -10.00 -22.42
N GLN A 174 -20.58 -9.06 -21.73
CA GLN A 174 -21.26 -7.91 -21.12
C GLN A 174 -22.02 -7.07 -22.16
N SER A 175 -21.52 -7.00 -23.39
CA SER A 175 -22.09 -6.19 -24.47
C SER A 175 -23.04 -6.97 -25.39
N CYS A 176 -23.00 -8.31 -25.38
CA CYS A 176 -23.97 -9.13 -26.10
C CYS A 176 -24.19 -10.48 -25.41
N ASN A 177 -25.38 -11.05 -25.55
CA ASN A 177 -25.72 -12.32 -24.89
C ASN A 177 -25.05 -13.58 -25.51
N ARG A 178 -23.97 -13.43 -26.28
CA ARG A 178 -23.13 -14.55 -26.77
C ARG A 178 -22.11 -14.97 -25.70
N LEU A 179 -21.58 -16.18 -25.81
CA LEU A 179 -20.52 -16.67 -24.91
C LEU A 179 -19.25 -15.80 -25.00
N GLY A 180 -18.69 -15.43 -23.84
CA GLY A 180 -17.49 -14.61 -23.73
C GLY A 180 -16.21 -15.45 -23.74
N GLN A 181 -15.36 -15.26 -24.75
CA GLN A 181 -14.06 -15.94 -24.86
C GLN A 181 -12.95 -15.31 -24.01
N TYR A 182 -13.08 -14.02 -23.70
CA TYR A 182 -12.11 -13.25 -22.93
C TYR A 182 -12.72 -12.77 -21.62
N SER A 183 -11.98 -12.89 -20.53
CA SER A 183 -12.43 -12.50 -19.19
C SER A 183 -11.45 -11.55 -18.53
N CYS A 184 -11.98 -10.50 -17.92
CA CYS A 184 -11.18 -9.55 -17.14
C CYS A 184 -11.27 -9.88 -15.65
N LEU A 185 -10.18 -10.31 -15.02
CA LEU A 185 -10.15 -10.66 -13.59
C LEU A 185 -10.29 -9.44 -12.66
N ARG A 186 -9.99 -8.24 -13.16
CA ARG A 186 -10.20 -6.99 -12.40
C ARG A 186 -11.66 -6.55 -12.36
N CYS A 187 -12.37 -6.66 -13.49
CA CYS A 187 -13.79 -6.29 -13.58
C CYS A 187 -14.76 -7.44 -13.32
N LYS A 188 -14.26 -8.70 -13.33
CA LYS A 188 -15.08 -9.92 -13.27
C LYS A 188 -16.15 -9.98 -14.38
N THR A 189 -15.80 -9.49 -15.58
CA THR A 189 -16.70 -9.44 -16.75
C THR A 189 -16.11 -10.19 -17.94
N CYS A 190 -16.97 -10.88 -18.69
CA CYS A 190 -16.61 -11.60 -19.91
C CYS A 190 -16.93 -10.79 -21.19
N TYR A 191 -16.17 -11.01 -22.26
CA TYR A 191 -16.32 -10.36 -23.56
C TYR A 191 -16.14 -11.37 -24.70
N CYS A 192 -16.86 -11.20 -25.80
CA CYS A 192 -16.61 -11.94 -27.04
C CYS A 192 -15.48 -11.27 -27.85
N ASP A 193 -14.99 -11.95 -28.90
CA ASP A 193 -13.86 -11.49 -29.74
C ASP A 193 -14.06 -10.12 -30.37
N GLU A 194 -15.32 -9.76 -30.62
CA GLU A 194 -15.70 -8.48 -31.21
C GLU A 194 -15.78 -7.37 -30.16
N HIS A 195 -16.35 -7.65 -28.99
CA HIS A 195 -16.55 -6.64 -27.94
C HIS A 195 -15.34 -6.41 -27.03
N VAL A 196 -14.37 -7.33 -27.02
CA VAL A 196 -13.09 -7.10 -26.32
C VAL A 196 -12.18 -6.16 -27.11
N LYS A 197 -12.31 -6.12 -28.44
CA LYS A 197 -11.47 -5.32 -29.33
C LYS A 197 -12.10 -3.96 -29.60
N ARG A 198 -11.34 -2.87 -29.45
CA ARG A 198 -11.74 -1.54 -29.92
C ARG A 198 -11.58 -1.47 -31.43
N LYS A 199 -12.63 -1.00 -32.12
CA LYS A 199 -12.60 -0.78 -33.58
C LYS A 199 -11.46 0.19 -33.94
N GLY A 200 -10.65 -0.17 -34.94
CA GLY A 200 -9.56 0.67 -35.45
C GLY A 200 -8.21 0.57 -34.71
N PHE A 201 -8.09 -0.27 -33.68
CA PHE A 201 -6.82 -0.51 -32.99
C PHE A 201 -6.13 -1.78 -33.52
N LYS A 202 -4.84 -1.68 -33.85
CA LYS A 202 -4.03 -2.84 -34.23
C LYS A 202 -3.53 -3.53 -32.96
N TYR A 203 -3.98 -4.75 -32.72
CA TYR A 203 -3.49 -5.59 -31.63
C TYR A 203 -2.30 -6.42 -32.10
N GLU A 204 -1.24 -6.46 -31.31
CA GLU A 204 -0.09 -7.33 -31.57
C GLU A 204 -0.47 -8.79 -31.30
N LYS A 205 -0.06 -9.67 -32.21
CA LYS A 205 -0.28 -11.11 -32.08
C LYS A 205 0.49 -11.61 -30.85
N ASN A 206 -0.14 -12.44 -30.02
CA ASN A 206 0.39 -13.02 -28.77
C ASN A 206 0.45 -12.10 -27.53
N LYS A 207 0.02 -10.84 -27.60
CA LYS A 207 -0.19 -10.03 -26.38
C LYS A 207 -1.64 -10.14 -25.88
N PRO A 208 -1.88 -10.17 -24.56
CA PRO A 208 -3.23 -10.20 -24.02
C PRO A 208 -3.98 -8.91 -24.41
N ILE A 209 -5.25 -9.06 -24.76
CA ILE A 209 -6.09 -7.93 -25.15
C ILE A 209 -6.45 -7.14 -23.88
N PRO A 210 -6.31 -5.80 -23.86
CA PRO A 210 -6.75 -5.02 -22.71
C PRO A 210 -8.27 -4.93 -22.64
N CYS A 211 -8.81 -5.07 -21.44
CA CYS A 211 -10.23 -4.93 -21.12
C CYS A 211 -10.75 -3.55 -21.57
N PRO A 212 -11.91 -3.46 -22.24
CA PRO A 212 -12.44 -2.19 -22.72
C PRO A 212 -12.78 -1.22 -21.57
N LYS A 213 -13.17 -1.73 -20.39
CA LYS A 213 -13.59 -0.95 -19.21
C LYS A 213 -12.42 -0.41 -18.39
N CYS A 214 -11.47 -1.28 -18.03
CA CYS A 214 -10.37 -0.93 -17.10
C CYS A 214 -8.98 -0.98 -17.73
N ASN A 215 -8.88 -1.35 -19.01
CA ASN A 215 -7.62 -1.48 -19.76
C ASN A 215 -6.63 -2.51 -19.16
N TYR A 216 -7.09 -3.35 -18.24
CA TYR A 216 -6.33 -4.46 -17.68
C TYR A 216 -6.30 -5.65 -18.62
N GLU A 217 -5.22 -6.43 -18.62
CA GLU A 217 -5.06 -7.60 -19.48
C GLU A 217 -6.19 -8.61 -19.25
N THR A 218 -6.82 -9.07 -20.33
CA THR A 218 -7.83 -10.14 -20.27
C THR A 218 -7.18 -11.50 -20.46
N SER A 219 -7.63 -12.48 -19.70
CA SER A 219 -7.28 -13.90 -19.85
C SER A 219 -8.32 -14.60 -20.72
N GLN A 220 -7.97 -15.72 -21.36
CA GLN A 220 -8.99 -16.52 -22.05
C GLN A 220 -9.85 -17.25 -21.02
N THR A 221 -11.17 -17.21 -21.19
CA THR A 221 -12.12 -17.79 -20.23
C THR A 221 -11.90 -19.29 -20.04
N LYS A 222 -11.49 -20.00 -21.10
CA LYS A 222 -11.21 -21.44 -21.06
C LYS A 222 -9.98 -21.82 -20.22
N ASP A 223 -9.04 -20.90 -20.05
CA ASP A 223 -7.78 -21.14 -19.33
C ASP A 223 -7.95 -20.87 -17.82
N LEU A 224 -9.12 -20.35 -17.40
CA LEU A 224 -9.48 -20.15 -16.00
C LEU A 224 -10.09 -21.45 -15.46
N SER A 225 -9.61 -21.89 -14.29
CA SER A 225 -10.11 -23.06 -13.57
C SER A 225 -11.55 -22.81 -13.10
N MET A 226 -12.52 -23.18 -13.94
CA MET A 226 -13.94 -23.13 -13.65
C MET A 226 -14.32 -24.26 -12.69
N SER A 227 -14.03 -24.11 -11.39
CA SER A 227 -14.55 -25.04 -10.38
C SER A 227 -16.03 -24.77 -10.17
N VAL A 228 -16.88 -25.72 -10.54
CA VAL A 228 -18.32 -25.73 -10.21
C VAL A 228 -18.58 -26.02 -8.73
N ARG A 229 -17.54 -26.39 -7.97
CA ARG A 229 -17.59 -26.61 -6.53
C ARG A 229 -17.05 -25.37 -5.83
N SER A 230 -17.93 -24.59 -5.23
CA SER A 230 -17.57 -23.47 -4.35
C SER A 230 -17.06 -24.03 -3.02
N HIS A 231 -15.74 -24.03 -2.83
CA HIS A 231 -15.17 -24.23 -1.50
C HIS A 231 -15.06 -22.85 -0.84
N LYS A 232 -15.91 -22.58 0.15
CA LYS A 232 -15.73 -21.42 1.03
C LYS A 232 -14.50 -21.68 1.88
N PHE A 233 -13.37 -21.10 1.49
CA PHE A 233 -12.20 -21.01 2.34
C PHE A 233 -12.45 -19.87 3.31
N GLY A 234 -12.69 -20.23 4.56
CA GLY A 234 -12.85 -19.30 5.67
C GLY A 234 -12.55 -20.08 6.94
N ARG A 235 -12.09 -19.38 7.98
CA ARG A 235 -11.93 -19.97 9.32
C ARG A 235 -13.28 -20.54 9.74
N GLN A 236 -13.42 -21.86 9.63
CA GLN A 236 -14.56 -22.56 10.20
C GLN A 236 -14.43 -22.42 11.72
N ASN A 237 -15.10 -21.41 12.29
CA ASN A 237 -15.55 -21.56 13.67
C ASN A 237 -16.51 -22.74 13.65
N LEU A 238 -16.13 -23.83 14.32
CA LEU A 238 -17.06 -24.88 14.69
C LEU A 238 -18.27 -24.19 15.36
N PRO A 239 -19.50 -24.41 14.88
CA PRO A 239 -20.68 -24.06 15.66
C PRO A 239 -20.71 -24.97 16.87
N ASP A 240 -20.64 -24.39 18.07
CA ASP A 240 -21.25 -25.00 19.25
C ASP A 240 -22.73 -25.20 18.93
N ASP A 241 -23.15 -26.45 18.79
CA ASP A 241 -24.56 -26.84 18.89
C ASP A 241 -24.68 -27.88 20.02
N TYR A 242 -25.53 -27.54 20.98
CA TYR A 242 -25.68 -28.16 22.30
C TYR A 242 -26.65 -29.36 22.26
N ASP A 243 -26.48 -30.26 23.26
CA ASP A 243 -27.46 -31.21 23.85
C ASP A 243 -27.81 -32.49 23.03
N ASP A 244 -27.89 -33.73 23.56
CA ASP A 244 -27.87 -34.33 24.92
C ASP A 244 -27.76 -35.89 24.73
N TYR A 245 -27.51 -36.61 25.84
CA TYR A 245 -27.81 -38.02 26.15
C TYR A 245 -26.68 -39.07 26.22
N TYR A 246 -26.21 -39.26 27.47
CA TYR A 246 -25.68 -40.46 28.13
C TYR A 246 -25.32 -41.72 27.30
N SER A 247 -24.04 -42.12 27.35
CA SER A 247 -23.65 -43.53 27.32
C SER A 247 -22.38 -43.79 28.14
N TYR A 248 -22.53 -44.65 29.15
CA TYR A 248 -21.47 -45.20 30.02
C TYR A 248 -20.51 -46.10 29.22
N GLY A 249 -19.19 -46.00 29.42
CA GLY A 249 -18.25 -46.90 28.75
C GLY A 249 -16.76 -46.64 29.01
N GLU A 250 -16.30 -47.16 30.13
CA GLU A 250 -14.93 -47.50 30.55
C GLU A 250 -13.87 -47.80 29.44
N GLY A 251 -12.67 -47.21 29.56
CA GLY A 251 -11.39 -47.94 29.43
C GLY A 251 -10.55 -47.86 28.14
N ALA A 252 -9.23 -47.67 28.34
CA ALA A 252 -8.06 -47.90 27.46
C ALA A 252 -7.66 -46.78 26.45
N ALA A 253 -6.70 -45.89 26.72
CA ALA A 253 -5.24 -46.02 26.95
C ALA A 253 -4.36 -45.95 25.66
N SER A 254 -3.58 -44.86 25.54
CA SER A 254 -2.16 -44.79 25.12
C SER A 254 -1.79 -43.31 24.85
N SER A 255 -1.26 -42.55 25.80
CA SER A 255 0.13 -42.48 26.30
C SER A 255 1.11 -41.68 25.40
N GLY A 256 1.80 -40.71 26.01
CA GLY A 256 2.87 -39.87 25.45
C GLY A 256 2.85 -38.42 25.96
N TYR A 257 2.93 -38.15 27.28
CA TYR A 257 4.16 -37.78 28.02
C TYR A 257 4.81 -36.47 27.50
N SER A 258 5.08 -35.37 28.23
CA SER A 258 5.11 -34.93 29.64
C SER A 258 5.31 -33.40 29.54
N GLY A 259 4.71 -32.49 30.32
CA GLY A 259 4.56 -32.47 31.76
C GLY A 259 5.86 -32.01 32.43
N TYR A 260 5.93 -30.74 32.86
CA TYR A 260 6.47 -30.33 34.18
C TYR A 260 5.99 -28.89 34.49
N SER A 261 4.93 -28.84 35.29
CA SER A 261 4.59 -27.72 36.18
C SER A 261 5.05 -28.12 37.59
N MET A 262 5.48 -27.14 38.39
CA MET A 262 5.48 -27.08 39.86
C MET A 262 6.34 -25.84 40.23
N ASN A 263 6.00 -24.92 41.12
CA ASN A 263 5.02 -24.86 42.19
C ASN A 263 4.72 -23.37 42.49
N ASN A 264 3.49 -23.09 42.90
CA ASN A 264 3.16 -21.97 43.79
C ASN A 264 3.21 -22.49 45.24
N PRO A 265 3.50 -21.67 46.25
CA PRO A 265 2.37 -21.28 47.11
C PRO A 265 2.46 -19.87 47.72
N ASP A 266 1.26 -19.28 47.84
CA ASP A 266 0.75 -18.31 48.83
C ASP A 266 1.70 -17.39 49.62
N GLN A 267 1.40 -16.07 49.60
CA GLN A 267 1.04 -15.31 50.81
C GLN A 267 0.53 -13.88 50.52
N GLU A 268 -0.68 -13.62 51.02
CA GLU A 268 -1.29 -12.43 51.65
C GLU A 268 -0.84 -10.97 51.39
N SER A 269 -1.88 -10.13 51.19
CA SER A 269 -2.19 -8.83 51.82
C SER A 269 -1.27 -7.60 51.64
N ASP A 270 -1.80 -6.52 51.07
CA ASP A 270 -2.17 -5.29 51.82
C ASP A 270 -2.56 -4.10 50.92
N ASP A 271 -3.40 -3.27 51.53
CA ASP A 271 -4.27 -2.18 51.08
C ASP A 271 -3.58 -0.78 51.02
N TYR A 272 -4.31 0.25 50.55
CA TYR A 272 -4.09 1.71 50.59
C TYR A 272 -3.16 2.31 49.49
N THR A 273 -3.40 3.45 48.82
CA THR A 273 -4.25 4.63 49.08
C THR A 273 -4.43 5.47 47.81
N GLU A 274 -5.55 6.19 47.79
CA GLU A 274 -6.01 7.34 47.00
C GLU A 274 -5.06 8.57 47.03
N SER A 275 -4.93 9.33 45.93
CA SER A 275 -4.95 10.82 45.90
C SER A 275 -4.80 11.42 44.49
N ASP A 276 -5.76 12.30 44.18
CA ASP A 276 -5.69 13.62 43.53
C ASP A 276 -5.23 13.80 42.07
N ASP A 277 -6.24 14.18 41.25
CA ASP A 277 -6.40 15.48 40.58
C ASP A 277 -5.14 16.35 40.42
N GLU A 278 -4.85 16.78 39.19
CA GLU A 278 -4.78 18.22 38.84
C GLU A 278 -5.03 18.41 37.33
N ASP A 279 -6.16 19.05 37.02
CA ASP A 279 -6.47 19.73 35.75
C ASP A 279 -5.48 20.87 35.48
N TYR A 280 -5.01 21.00 34.24
CA TYR A 280 -4.61 22.27 33.66
C TYR A 280 -5.01 22.32 32.19
N GLU A 281 -6.14 23.00 31.94
CA GLU A 281 -6.40 23.72 30.69
C GLU A 281 -5.54 24.99 30.70
N ASP A 282 -4.85 25.29 29.60
CA ASP A 282 -4.61 26.68 29.21
C ASP A 282 -4.51 26.78 27.68
N ASP A 283 -5.39 27.61 27.15
CA ASP A 283 -5.45 28.12 25.78
C ASP A 283 -4.22 29.01 25.53
N ASP A 284 -3.71 29.00 24.29
CA ASP A 284 -3.20 30.25 23.72
C ASP A 284 -3.24 30.17 22.18
N GLU A 285 -4.28 30.82 21.64
CA GLU A 285 -4.35 31.30 20.28
C GLU A 285 -3.28 32.39 20.08
N ASP A 286 -2.48 32.30 19.02
CA ASP A 286 -1.89 33.49 18.42
C ASP A 286 -1.77 33.32 16.91
N GLU A 287 -2.74 33.90 16.21
CA GLU A 287 -2.54 34.37 14.85
C GLU A 287 -1.49 35.48 14.82
N THR A 288 -0.65 35.54 13.79
CA THR A 288 -0.53 36.78 12.98
C THR A 288 0.45 36.67 11.80
N SER A 289 -0.05 37.23 10.70
CA SER A 289 0.63 38.09 9.72
C SER A 289 1.57 37.45 8.69
N GLY A 290 1.09 37.50 7.45
CA GLY A 290 1.89 37.39 6.25
C GLY A 290 2.79 38.60 6.02
N SER A 291 3.81 38.38 5.20
CA SER A 291 4.60 39.42 4.57
C SER A 291 5.00 38.90 3.20
N ASP A 292 4.28 39.37 2.18
CA ASP A 292 4.71 39.36 0.79
C ASP A 292 5.94 40.26 0.66
N GLU A 293 7.03 39.76 0.08
CA GLU A 293 8.09 40.62 -0.45
C GLU A 293 8.42 40.23 -1.89
N ASP A 294 8.37 41.28 -2.71
CA ASP A 294 8.31 41.31 -4.16
C ASP A 294 9.56 40.82 -4.91
N GLU A 295 9.29 40.29 -6.11
CA GLU A 295 10.26 40.02 -7.16
C GLU A 295 10.91 41.32 -7.67
N VAL A 296 12.24 41.33 -7.80
CA VAL A 296 12.96 42.29 -8.65
C VAL A 296 13.65 41.53 -9.77
N ASP A 297 13.10 41.69 -10.98
CA ASP A 297 13.69 41.35 -12.27
C ASP A 297 14.92 42.25 -12.54
N GLU A 298 16.08 41.67 -12.86
CA GLU A 298 17.10 42.33 -13.65
C GLU A 298 17.39 41.52 -14.92
N GLU A 299 16.80 41.97 -16.02
CA GLU A 299 17.22 41.67 -17.38
C GLU A 299 18.64 42.21 -17.61
N LYS A 300 19.59 41.33 -17.98
CA LYS A 300 20.76 41.73 -18.76
C LYS A 300 20.79 41.03 -20.10
N ASN A 301 20.19 41.74 -21.04
CA ASN A 301 20.39 41.66 -22.46
C ASN A 301 21.84 42.13 -22.77
N THR A 302 22.69 41.27 -23.32
CA THR A 302 23.86 41.73 -24.09
C THR A 302 23.99 40.95 -25.36
N GLU A 303 23.85 41.72 -26.43
CA GLU A 303 23.88 41.39 -27.84
C GLU A 303 25.20 40.74 -28.29
N THR A 304 25.02 39.83 -29.23
CA THR A 304 25.86 39.60 -30.41
C THR A 304 26.75 40.78 -30.84
N LYS A 305 28.05 40.51 -31.00
CA LYS A 305 28.87 41.13 -32.06
C LYS A 305 30.14 40.31 -32.35
N LYS A 306 30.25 39.92 -33.63
CA LYS A 306 31.42 39.46 -34.41
C LYS A 306 31.96 38.06 -34.15
#